data_AF-A0A524P777-F1
#
_entry.id   AF-A0A524P777-F1
#
_cell.length_a   1.000
_cell.length_b   1.000
_cell.length_c   1.000
_cell.angle_alpha   90.00
_cell.angle_beta   90.00
_cell.angle_gamma   90.00
#
_symmetry.space_group_name_H-M   'P 1'
#
loop_
_entity.id
_entity.type
_entity.pdbx_description
1 polymer ?
#
loop_
_entity_poly.entity_id
_entity_poly.type
_entity_poly.pdbx_seq_one_letter_code
_entity_poly.pdbx_strand_id
1 'polypeptide(L)'
;MGNFNKLGMVATAALLLVVAGSTVSQAAYDSAELKCRSTIAKTFSKAIATGQKSVVGCNKTRDKSGGAADCNILDSGNADPKGKFAKAQTKLTDGVTKACITSGIDGDVLSEYVSCPEPCSTALALSNPLSSYADLGQCLACVAGEIAQDFGSASQGLPGGVPLSTDDGKCHGAIGKFYGKYMSTIIKDRTKCQNAEEKKNGAMDLASTGCATSDLKGKIAGALTKAEAGLDKSCPAAVLANLDSCAVTNLIDLKNCLKTDSDTAGDDGVSYAYEMPPTICPIGVDSLVRGSQSV
;
A
#
# COMPACT_ATOMS: atom_id res chain seq x y z
N MET A 1 -36.91 -61.95 -11.79
CA MET A 1 -36.00 -62.61 -12.76
C MET A 1 -35.27 -61.52 -13.54
N GLY A 2 -33.93 -61.60 -13.65
CA GLY A 2 -33.03 -60.64 -14.30
C GLY A 2 -32.40 -59.67 -13.29
N ASN A 3 -31.18 -59.80 -12.75
CA ASN A 3 -29.88 -60.40 -13.11
C ASN A 3 -28.97 -59.53 -14.02
N PHE A 4 -27.78 -59.20 -13.46
CA PHE A 4 -26.51 -58.69 -14.05
C PHE A 4 -26.48 -57.21 -14.53
N ASN A 5 -25.47 -56.36 -14.23
CA ASN A 5 -24.02 -56.57 -14.35
C ASN A 5 -23.13 -55.67 -13.45
N LYS A 6 -21.98 -56.23 -13.06
CA LYS A 6 -20.80 -55.61 -12.44
C LYS A 6 -19.92 -54.92 -13.50
N LEU A 7 -19.32 -53.76 -13.21
CA LEU A 7 -18.14 -53.17 -13.88
C LEU A 7 -17.84 -51.86 -13.11
N GLY A 8 -16.64 -51.46 -12.68
CA GLY A 8 -15.30 -52.02 -12.60
C GLY A 8 -14.48 -50.95 -11.85
N MET A 9 -13.81 -51.29 -10.75
CA MET A 9 -12.97 -50.37 -10.00
C MET A 9 -11.61 -50.26 -10.68
N VAL A 10 -11.30 -49.09 -11.24
CA VAL A 10 -9.94 -48.73 -11.70
C VAL A 10 -9.21 -48.14 -10.49
N ALA A 11 -8.23 -48.88 -9.98
CA ALA A 11 -7.33 -48.41 -8.93
C ALA A 11 -6.23 -47.54 -9.54
N THR A 12 -6.41 -46.22 -9.47
CA THR A 12 -5.38 -45.25 -9.87
C THR A 12 -4.31 -45.19 -8.79
N ALA A 13 -3.12 -45.73 -9.08
CA ALA A 13 -1.95 -45.61 -8.21
C ALA A 13 -1.46 -44.16 -8.22
N ALA A 14 -1.73 -43.42 -7.14
CA ALA A 14 -1.20 -42.08 -6.93
C ALA A 14 0.30 -42.16 -6.60
N LEU A 15 1.15 -41.73 -7.54
CA LEU A 15 2.58 -41.58 -7.34
C LEU A 15 2.83 -40.34 -6.45
N LEU A 16 3.03 -40.56 -5.15
CA LEU A 16 3.44 -39.52 -4.21
C LEU A 16 4.90 -39.10 -4.48
N LEU A 17 5.09 -38.06 -5.30
CA LEU A 17 6.34 -37.33 -5.39
C LEU A 17 6.54 -36.54 -4.09
N VAL A 18 7.32 -37.10 -3.16
CA VAL A 18 7.83 -36.37 -2.01
C VAL A 18 8.92 -35.42 -2.54
N VAL A 19 8.53 -34.19 -2.86
CA VAL A 19 9.49 -33.12 -3.10
C VAL A 19 10.14 -32.81 -1.75
N ALA A 20 11.36 -33.30 -1.54
CA ALA A 20 12.20 -32.88 -0.44
C ALA A 20 12.60 -31.42 -0.67
N GLY A 21 11.71 -30.49 -0.29
CA GLY A 21 12.04 -29.08 -0.24
C GLY A 21 13.10 -28.86 0.83
N SER A 22 14.31 -28.53 0.42
CA SER A 22 15.34 -28.01 1.32
C SER A 22 14.80 -26.75 1.99
N THR A 23 14.34 -26.86 3.24
CA THR A 23 14.01 -25.70 4.05
C THR A 23 15.33 -25.01 4.36
N VAL A 24 15.70 -24.03 3.54
CA VAL A 24 16.77 -23.09 3.87
C VAL A 24 16.27 -22.35 5.10
N SER A 25 16.79 -22.69 6.28
CA SER A 25 16.52 -21.94 7.50
C SER A 25 17.18 -20.58 7.31
N GLN A 26 16.39 -19.57 6.93
CA GLN A 26 16.87 -18.19 6.88
C GLN A 26 17.38 -17.85 8.30
N ALA A 27 18.58 -17.27 8.39
CA ALA A 27 19.12 -16.86 9.66
C ALA A 27 18.18 -15.81 10.28
N ALA A 28 17.96 -15.89 11.59
CA ALA A 28 17.13 -14.90 12.28
C ALA A 28 17.81 -13.53 12.22
N TYR A 29 17.05 -12.48 11.92
CA TYR A 29 17.57 -11.11 11.93
C TYR A 29 18.16 -10.75 13.30
N ASP A 30 19.32 -10.12 13.27
CA ASP A 30 19.93 -9.54 14.45
C ASP A 30 19.25 -8.22 14.86
N SER A 31 19.70 -7.64 15.97
CA SER A 31 19.11 -6.42 16.51
C SER A 31 19.27 -5.18 15.61
N ALA A 32 20.32 -5.14 14.80
CA ALA A 32 20.63 -4.04 13.89
C ALA A 32 19.77 -4.15 12.62
N GLU A 33 19.58 -5.36 12.08
CA GLU A 33 18.68 -5.67 10.97
C GLU A 33 17.22 -5.35 11.32
N LEU A 34 16.75 -5.83 12.49
CA LEU A 34 15.42 -5.50 13.00
C LEU A 34 15.22 -3.97 13.14
N LYS A 35 16.27 -3.25 13.55
CA LYS A 35 16.23 -1.78 13.65
C LYS A 35 16.19 -1.11 12.27
N CYS A 36 16.91 -1.63 11.28
CA CYS A 36 16.84 -1.18 9.89
C CYS A 36 15.41 -1.34 9.35
N ARG A 37 14.84 -2.56 9.39
CA ARG A 37 13.46 -2.83 8.92
C ARG A 37 12.41 -2.00 9.65
N SER A 38 12.47 -1.94 10.98
CA SER A 38 11.54 -1.13 11.77
C SER A 38 11.62 0.36 11.44
N THR A 39 12.83 0.86 11.13
CA THR A 39 13.03 2.25 10.71
C THR A 39 12.45 2.51 9.34
N ILE A 40 12.72 1.64 8.36
CA ILE A 40 12.14 1.68 7.00
C ILE A 40 10.62 1.77 7.10
N ALA A 41 9.98 0.78 7.73
CA ALA A 41 8.53 0.72 7.82
C ALA A 41 7.92 1.96 8.48
N LYS A 42 8.56 2.46 9.55
CA LYS A 42 8.11 3.65 10.29
C LYS A 42 8.25 4.94 9.49
N THR A 43 9.35 5.16 8.77
CA THR A 43 9.56 6.39 8.01
C THR A 43 8.77 6.37 6.70
N PHE A 44 8.66 5.22 6.04
CA PHE A 44 7.77 5.00 4.88
C PHE A 44 6.30 5.28 5.21
N SER A 45 5.77 4.66 6.26
CA SER A 45 4.41 4.95 6.76
C SER A 45 4.15 6.43 7.02
N LYS A 46 5.16 7.16 7.51
CA LYS A 46 5.06 8.61 7.78
C LYS A 46 5.10 9.43 6.50
N ALA A 47 5.86 9.02 5.49
CA ALA A 47 5.91 9.67 4.18
C ALA A 47 4.53 9.59 3.52
N ILE A 48 3.94 8.39 3.41
CA ILE A 48 2.58 8.17 2.87
C ILE A 48 1.56 9.05 3.61
N ALA A 49 1.54 8.97 4.95
CA ALA A 49 0.60 9.76 5.76
C ALA A 49 0.83 11.28 5.68
N THR A 50 2.02 11.72 5.24
CA THR A 50 2.30 13.15 5.00
C THR A 50 1.83 13.55 3.60
N GLY A 51 2.11 12.74 2.58
CA GLY A 51 1.60 12.95 1.21
C GLY A 51 0.08 13.05 1.20
N GLN A 52 -0.60 12.08 1.83
CA GLN A 52 -2.05 12.07 1.96
C GLN A 52 -2.60 13.36 2.62
N LYS A 53 -1.94 13.86 3.67
CA LYS A 53 -2.34 15.12 4.32
C LYS A 53 -2.10 16.35 3.43
N SER A 54 -1.06 16.33 2.60
CA SER A 54 -0.79 17.37 1.61
C SER A 54 -1.89 17.40 0.56
N VAL A 55 -2.23 16.25 -0.05
CA VAL A 55 -3.36 16.10 -0.99
C VAL A 55 -4.67 16.62 -0.40
N VAL A 56 -5.06 16.14 0.78
CA VAL A 56 -6.32 16.56 1.44
C VAL A 56 -6.30 18.04 1.83
N GLY A 57 -5.15 18.56 2.25
CA GLY A 57 -4.98 19.97 2.56
C GLY A 57 -5.13 20.86 1.33
N CYS A 58 -4.59 20.43 0.19
CA CYS A 58 -4.74 21.10 -1.10
C CYS A 58 -6.19 21.08 -1.54
N ASN A 59 -6.82 19.90 -1.62
CA ASN A 59 -8.22 19.73 -2.03
C ASN A 59 -9.16 20.60 -1.19
N LYS A 60 -9.02 20.57 0.13
CA LYS A 60 -9.81 21.43 1.04
C LYS A 60 -9.66 22.94 0.74
N THR A 61 -8.50 23.37 0.26
CA THR A 61 -8.28 24.78 -0.11
C THR A 61 -8.92 25.05 -1.47
N ARG A 62 -8.64 24.18 -2.46
CA ARG A 62 -9.20 24.24 -3.82
C ARG A 62 -10.73 24.28 -3.82
N ASP A 63 -11.38 23.39 -3.07
CA ASP A 63 -12.84 23.30 -2.96
C ASP A 63 -13.46 24.62 -2.48
N LYS A 64 -12.74 25.38 -1.66
CA LYS A 64 -13.23 26.63 -1.07
C LYS A 64 -12.92 27.86 -1.93
N SER A 65 -11.76 27.87 -2.58
CA SER A 65 -11.23 29.05 -3.25
C SER A 65 -11.27 28.98 -4.78
N GLY A 66 -11.64 27.84 -5.38
CA GLY A 66 -11.68 27.69 -6.84
C GLY A 66 -10.29 27.60 -7.49
N GLY A 67 -9.30 27.04 -6.80
CA GLY A 67 -7.93 26.92 -7.33
C GLY A 67 -7.81 25.98 -8.54
N ALA A 68 -6.89 26.26 -9.46
CA ALA A 68 -6.63 25.44 -10.65
C ALA A 68 -5.59 24.33 -10.45
N ALA A 69 -4.95 24.26 -9.27
CA ALA A 69 -3.96 23.23 -8.97
C ALA A 69 -4.57 21.83 -9.01
N ASP A 70 -3.82 20.86 -9.55
CA ASP A 70 -4.19 19.46 -9.44
C ASP A 70 -3.74 18.97 -8.06
N CYS A 71 -4.69 18.94 -7.12
CA CYS A 71 -4.39 18.60 -5.74
C CYS A 71 -4.06 17.12 -5.50
N ASN A 72 -4.11 16.27 -6.53
CA ASN A 72 -3.69 14.88 -6.44
C ASN A 72 -2.24 14.66 -6.89
N ILE A 73 -1.56 15.71 -7.38
CA ILE A 73 -0.14 15.67 -7.74
C ILE A 73 0.71 16.21 -6.59
N LEU A 74 1.64 15.39 -6.08
CA LEU A 74 2.49 15.70 -4.92
C LEU A 74 3.79 16.41 -5.28
N ASP A 75 3.67 17.61 -5.84
CA ASP A 75 4.80 18.51 -6.09
C ASP A 75 4.61 19.91 -5.47
N SER A 76 5.62 20.77 -5.60
CA SER A 76 5.63 22.12 -5.03
C SER A 76 4.72 23.12 -5.74
N GLY A 77 4.34 22.86 -7.00
CA GLY A 77 3.37 23.66 -7.75
C GLY A 77 1.93 23.28 -7.41
N ASN A 78 1.72 22.07 -6.89
CA ASN A 78 0.43 21.45 -6.67
C ASN A 78 0.14 21.21 -5.17
N ALA A 79 0.12 19.94 -4.72
CA ALA A 79 -0.34 19.59 -3.39
C ALA A 79 0.66 19.82 -2.25
N ASP A 80 1.96 20.05 -2.54
CA ASP A 80 3.01 20.25 -1.55
C ASP A 80 3.75 21.62 -1.64
N PRO A 81 3.05 22.76 -1.70
CA PRO A 81 3.69 24.08 -1.83
C PRO A 81 4.54 24.47 -0.61
N LYS A 82 4.42 23.72 0.49
CA LYS A 82 5.19 23.93 1.73
C LYS A 82 6.35 22.93 1.89
N GLY A 83 6.56 22.05 0.91
CA GLY A 83 7.62 21.04 0.93
C GLY A 83 7.53 20.07 2.11
N LYS A 84 6.33 19.81 2.63
CA LYS A 84 6.13 18.91 3.78
C LYS A 84 6.33 17.46 3.38
N PHE A 85 5.84 17.07 2.20
CA PHE A 85 6.03 15.74 1.67
C PHE A 85 7.48 15.53 1.24
N ALA A 86 8.08 16.49 0.55
CA ALA A 86 9.51 16.46 0.22
C ALA A 86 10.40 16.27 1.48
N LYS A 87 10.11 17.00 2.56
CA LYS A 87 10.79 16.81 3.86
C LYS A 87 10.56 15.43 4.49
N ALA A 88 9.42 14.80 4.23
CA ALA A 88 9.13 13.45 4.72
C ALA A 88 9.90 12.39 3.91
N GLN A 89 10.05 12.58 2.60
CA GLN A 89 10.91 11.76 1.73
C GLN A 89 12.37 11.86 2.18
N THR A 90 12.90 13.06 2.42
CA THR A 90 14.28 13.21 2.96
C THR A 90 14.44 12.48 4.31
N LYS A 91 13.47 12.57 5.21
CA LYS A 91 13.52 11.83 6.48
C LYS A 91 13.47 10.32 6.31
N LEU A 92 12.83 9.85 5.24
CA LEU A 92 12.83 8.44 4.89
C LEU A 92 14.23 8.03 4.45
N THR A 93 14.80 8.70 3.45
CA THR A 93 16.14 8.38 2.93
C THR A 93 17.21 8.46 4.02
N ASP A 94 17.17 9.51 4.85
CA ASP A 94 18.08 9.67 6.00
C ASP A 94 17.90 8.55 7.03
N GLY A 95 16.65 8.12 7.23
CA GLY A 95 16.31 7.01 8.11
C GLY A 95 16.94 5.69 7.65
N VAL A 96 16.83 5.38 6.36
CA VAL A 96 17.44 4.20 5.74
C VAL A 96 18.96 4.27 5.83
N THR A 97 19.56 5.41 5.44
CA THR A 97 21.01 5.61 5.55
C THR A 97 21.51 5.36 6.97
N LYS A 98 20.86 5.96 7.97
CA LYS A 98 21.30 5.85 9.36
C LYS A 98 21.12 4.44 9.93
N ALA A 99 19.97 3.81 9.66
CA ALA A 99 19.61 2.54 10.29
C ALA A 99 20.19 1.31 9.58
N CYS A 100 20.45 1.42 8.27
CA CYS A 100 20.91 0.29 7.45
C CYS A 100 22.37 0.49 7.01
N ILE A 101 22.70 1.61 6.35
CA ILE A 101 24.05 1.85 5.80
C ILE A 101 25.08 2.13 6.90
N THR A 102 24.85 3.16 7.73
CA THR A 102 25.78 3.55 8.79
C THR A 102 25.92 2.48 9.87
N SER A 103 24.93 1.60 10.01
CA SER A 103 24.98 0.48 10.97
C SER A 103 25.70 -0.75 10.40
N GLY A 104 26.14 -0.71 9.14
CA GLY A 104 26.90 -1.80 8.51
C GLY A 104 26.08 -3.05 8.26
N ILE A 105 24.76 -2.91 8.05
CA ILE A 105 23.89 -4.05 7.70
C ILE A 105 24.32 -4.59 6.34
N ASP A 106 24.46 -5.91 6.24
CA ASP A 106 24.77 -6.58 4.98
C ASP A 106 23.52 -6.73 4.08
N GLY A 107 23.62 -7.55 3.04
CA GLY A 107 22.62 -7.63 1.98
C GLY A 107 21.32 -8.35 2.37
N ASP A 108 21.23 -8.97 3.54
CA ASP A 108 20.11 -9.87 3.87
C ASP A 108 18.79 -9.10 3.94
N VAL A 109 18.76 -7.95 4.62
CA VAL A 109 17.56 -7.08 4.63
C VAL A 109 17.26 -6.50 3.24
N LEU A 110 18.30 -6.19 2.44
CA LEU A 110 18.11 -5.64 1.09
C LEU A 110 17.50 -6.68 0.13
N SER A 111 17.77 -7.97 0.33
CA SER A 111 17.23 -9.04 -0.52
C SER A 111 15.71 -9.19 -0.46
N GLU A 112 15.07 -8.69 0.60
CA GLU A 112 13.60 -8.60 0.69
C GLU A 112 13.01 -7.51 -0.22
N TYR A 113 13.85 -6.59 -0.71
CA TYR A 113 13.48 -5.47 -1.57
C TYR A 113 14.11 -5.63 -2.96
N VAL A 114 13.55 -6.53 -3.76
CA VAL A 114 14.20 -6.97 -5.01
C VAL A 114 14.17 -5.89 -6.08
N SER A 115 13.00 -5.31 -6.35
CA SER A 115 12.81 -4.38 -7.46
C SER A 115 11.99 -3.17 -7.03
N CYS A 116 12.38 -1.99 -7.50
CA CYS A 116 11.52 -0.83 -7.35
C CYS A 116 10.34 -0.93 -8.35
N PRO A 117 9.08 -0.73 -7.93
CA PRO A 117 7.97 -0.74 -8.86
C PRO A 117 8.02 0.47 -9.81
N GLU A 118 7.42 0.32 -10.99
CA GLU A 118 7.18 1.44 -11.90
C GLU A 118 6.04 2.33 -11.37
N PRO A 119 6.08 3.65 -11.63
CA PRO A 119 7.05 4.38 -12.46
C PRO A 119 8.35 4.73 -11.75
N CYS A 120 8.51 4.40 -10.46
CA CYS A 120 9.62 4.87 -9.64
C CYS A 120 10.99 4.36 -10.10
N SER A 121 11.08 3.10 -10.54
CA SER A 121 12.29 2.51 -11.12
C SER A 121 12.81 3.34 -12.30
N THR A 122 11.96 3.58 -13.32
CA THR A 122 12.36 4.34 -14.51
C THR A 122 12.56 5.83 -14.20
N ALA A 123 11.65 6.45 -13.44
CA ALA A 123 11.71 7.89 -13.15
C ALA A 123 12.97 8.30 -12.38
N LEU A 124 13.50 7.40 -11.56
CA LEU A 124 14.71 7.63 -10.75
C LEU A 124 15.97 7.00 -11.34
N ALA A 125 15.87 6.31 -12.49
CA ALA A 125 16.95 5.55 -13.11
C ALA A 125 17.65 4.58 -12.12
N LEU A 126 16.85 3.87 -11.31
CA LEU A 126 17.37 2.93 -10.31
C LEU A 126 17.81 1.61 -10.96
N SER A 127 18.74 0.94 -10.28
CA SER A 127 19.08 -0.44 -10.63
C SER A 127 17.88 -1.37 -10.37
N ASN A 128 17.66 -2.32 -11.27
CA ASN A 128 16.67 -3.39 -11.09
C ASN A 128 17.33 -4.74 -11.44
N PRO A 129 17.66 -5.60 -10.45
CA PRO A 129 17.32 -5.49 -9.03
C PRO A 129 18.04 -4.35 -8.30
N LEU A 130 17.46 -3.91 -7.18
CA LEU A 130 18.05 -2.89 -6.31
C LEU A 130 19.40 -3.38 -5.76
N SER A 131 20.42 -2.53 -5.87
CA SER A 131 21.81 -2.91 -5.56
C SER A 131 22.35 -2.31 -4.27
N SER A 132 21.63 -1.34 -3.70
CA SER A 132 22.05 -0.62 -2.50
C SER A 132 20.87 -0.14 -1.66
N TYR A 133 21.11 0.06 -0.35
CA TYR A 133 20.15 0.72 0.53
C TYR A 133 19.88 2.19 0.16
N ALA A 134 20.81 2.83 -0.57
CA ALA A 134 20.58 4.17 -1.09
C ALA A 134 19.48 4.15 -2.18
N ASP A 135 19.57 3.20 -3.12
CA ASP A 135 18.53 2.96 -4.14
C ASP A 135 17.20 2.60 -3.48
N LEU A 136 17.22 1.74 -2.45
CA LEU A 136 16.02 1.39 -1.66
C LEU A 136 15.36 2.64 -1.04
N GLY A 137 16.15 3.50 -0.39
CA GLY A 137 15.62 4.71 0.22
C GLY A 137 14.97 5.66 -0.81
N GLN A 138 15.58 5.82 -1.98
CA GLN A 138 15.03 6.62 -3.08
C GLN A 138 13.76 5.99 -3.64
N CYS A 139 13.77 4.67 -3.87
CA CYS A 139 12.61 3.92 -4.33
C CYS A 139 11.41 4.11 -3.39
N LEU A 140 11.58 3.80 -2.10
CA LEU A 140 10.51 3.92 -1.11
C LEU A 140 10.01 5.37 -0.94
N ALA A 141 10.88 6.37 -1.11
CA ALA A 141 10.45 7.76 -1.11
C ALA A 141 9.51 8.07 -2.29
N CYS A 142 9.79 7.54 -3.48
CA CYS A 142 8.92 7.68 -4.65
C CYS A 142 7.63 6.87 -4.49
N VAL A 143 7.70 5.59 -4.09
CA VAL A 143 6.53 4.73 -3.89
C VAL A 143 5.58 5.30 -2.84
N ALA A 144 6.10 5.93 -1.79
CA ALA A 144 5.27 6.62 -0.80
C ALA A 144 4.47 7.79 -1.41
N GLY A 145 5.00 8.41 -2.47
CA GLY A 145 4.34 9.44 -3.26
C GLY A 145 3.25 8.83 -4.13
N GLU A 146 3.57 7.80 -4.90
CA GLU A 146 2.62 7.09 -5.77
C GLU A 146 1.41 6.61 -4.97
N ILE A 147 1.61 5.88 -3.86
CA ILE A 147 0.48 5.44 -3.00
C ILE A 147 -0.40 6.62 -2.57
N ALA A 148 0.21 7.74 -2.17
CA ALA A 148 -0.53 8.89 -1.69
C ALA A 148 -1.27 9.64 -2.83
N GLN A 149 -0.71 9.68 -4.03
CA GLN A 149 -1.32 10.28 -5.23
C GLN A 149 -2.42 9.39 -5.79
N ASP A 150 -2.22 8.07 -5.85
CA ASP A 150 -3.21 7.10 -6.31
C ASP A 150 -4.42 7.09 -5.38
N PHE A 151 -4.18 6.97 -4.07
CA PHE A 151 -5.24 7.08 -3.08
C PHE A 151 -5.94 8.44 -3.13
N GLY A 152 -5.18 9.52 -3.34
CA GLY A 152 -5.71 10.86 -3.52
C GLY A 152 -6.65 10.95 -4.71
N SER A 153 -6.19 10.52 -5.87
CA SER A 153 -6.92 10.53 -7.14
C SER A 153 -8.18 9.69 -7.06
N ALA A 154 -8.11 8.48 -6.52
CA ALA A 154 -9.28 7.61 -6.38
C ALA A 154 -10.29 8.17 -5.36
N SER A 155 -9.83 8.54 -4.16
CA SER A 155 -10.74 8.93 -3.08
C SER A 155 -11.26 10.36 -3.19
N GLN A 156 -10.44 11.32 -3.62
CA GLN A 156 -10.82 12.73 -3.73
C GLN A 156 -11.26 13.10 -5.16
N GLY A 157 -10.74 12.42 -6.19
CA GLY A 157 -10.98 12.86 -7.56
C GLY A 157 -10.49 14.28 -7.82
N LEU A 158 -10.95 14.89 -8.90
CA LEU A 158 -10.66 16.28 -9.22
C LEU A 158 -11.94 17.00 -9.68
N PRO A 159 -12.85 17.37 -8.74
CA PRO A 159 -14.10 18.05 -9.05
C PRO A 159 -13.95 19.20 -10.05
N GLY A 160 -14.64 19.16 -11.19
CA GLY A 160 -14.54 20.20 -12.22
C GLY A 160 -15.22 21.52 -11.83
N GLY A 161 -16.27 21.48 -11.01
CA GLY A 161 -17.08 22.63 -10.62
C GLY A 161 -16.62 23.29 -9.31
N VAL A 162 -15.42 23.87 -9.28
CA VAL A 162 -14.91 24.60 -8.10
C VAL A 162 -15.19 26.12 -8.17
N PRO A 163 -15.46 26.79 -7.04
CA PRO A 163 -15.56 26.25 -5.67
C PRO A 163 -16.80 25.37 -5.50
N LEU A 164 -16.67 24.35 -4.66
CA LEU A 164 -17.78 23.46 -4.30
C LEU A 164 -18.80 24.18 -3.43
N SER A 165 -20.03 23.68 -3.44
CA SER A 165 -21.05 24.10 -2.47
C SER A 165 -20.58 23.79 -1.04
N THR A 166 -21.21 24.42 -0.03
CA THR A 166 -20.82 24.17 1.38
C THR A 166 -21.00 22.70 1.76
N ASP A 167 -22.08 22.06 1.30
CA ASP A 167 -22.36 20.65 1.60
C ASP A 167 -21.42 19.72 0.84
N ASP A 168 -21.16 19.99 -0.44
CA ASP A 168 -20.22 19.20 -1.25
C ASP A 168 -18.79 19.30 -0.70
N GLY A 169 -18.30 20.52 -0.41
CA GLY A 169 -16.97 20.71 0.18
C GLY A 169 -16.83 20.13 1.58
N LYS A 170 -17.92 20.09 2.38
CA LYS A 170 -17.94 19.42 3.68
C LYS A 170 -17.85 17.90 3.51
N CYS A 171 -18.59 17.32 2.57
CA CYS A 171 -18.52 15.90 2.26
C CYS A 171 -17.14 15.52 1.71
N HIS A 172 -16.63 16.25 0.72
CA HIS A 172 -15.34 16.02 0.08
C HIS A 172 -14.18 16.06 1.09
N GLY A 173 -14.15 17.09 1.95
CA GLY A 173 -13.15 17.18 3.01
C GLY A 173 -13.30 16.10 4.09
N ALA A 174 -14.49 15.53 4.28
CA ALA A 174 -14.70 14.39 5.18
C ALA A 174 -14.11 13.10 4.62
N ILE A 175 -14.24 12.84 3.31
CA ILE A 175 -13.65 11.70 2.62
C ILE A 175 -12.14 11.61 2.94
N GLY A 176 -11.37 12.62 2.53
CA GLY A 176 -9.94 12.63 2.73
C GLY A 176 -9.51 12.58 4.20
N LYS A 177 -10.24 13.24 5.10
CA LYS A 177 -9.94 13.23 6.53
C LYS A 177 -10.13 11.86 7.16
N PHE A 178 -11.27 11.23 6.90
CA PHE A 178 -11.69 10.03 7.60
C PHE A 178 -11.10 8.77 6.97
N TYR A 179 -11.15 8.63 5.65
CA TYR A 179 -10.57 7.48 4.96
C TYR A 179 -9.05 7.53 4.92
N GLY A 180 -8.43 8.72 4.82
CA GLY A 180 -6.99 8.85 5.03
C GLY A 180 -6.52 8.43 6.43
N LYS A 181 -7.37 8.61 7.45
CA LYS A 181 -7.12 8.10 8.81
C LYS A 181 -7.32 6.59 8.91
N TYR A 182 -8.30 6.04 8.21
CA TYR A 182 -8.54 4.60 8.10
C TYR A 182 -7.33 3.90 7.46
N MET A 183 -6.91 4.30 6.27
CA MET A 183 -5.69 3.85 5.59
C MET A 183 -4.45 3.96 6.50
N SER A 184 -4.23 5.13 7.11
CA SER A 184 -3.12 5.33 8.06
C SER A 184 -3.16 4.40 9.29
N THR A 185 -4.34 3.88 9.64
CA THR A 185 -4.52 2.95 10.76
C THR A 185 -4.17 1.53 10.34
N ILE A 186 -4.56 1.10 9.13
CA ILE A 186 -4.15 -0.18 8.52
C ILE A 186 -2.63 -0.30 8.58
N ILE A 187 -1.94 0.68 7.97
CA ILE A 187 -0.48 0.68 7.87
C ILE A 187 0.15 0.57 9.26
N LYS A 188 -0.23 1.46 10.19
CA LYS A 188 0.36 1.49 11.53
C LYS A 188 0.12 0.22 12.34
N ASP A 189 -1.06 -0.38 12.19
CA ASP A 189 -1.43 -1.51 13.04
C ASP A 189 -0.79 -2.82 12.55
N ARG A 190 -0.80 -3.05 11.23
CA ARG A 190 -0.12 -4.19 10.63
C ARG A 190 1.40 -4.08 10.70
N THR A 191 1.97 -2.89 10.51
CA THR A 191 3.39 -2.65 10.79
C THR A 191 3.75 -2.97 12.25
N LYS A 192 2.87 -2.67 13.22
CA LYS A 192 3.12 -3.03 14.63
C LYS A 192 3.04 -4.54 14.85
N CYS A 193 2.12 -5.23 14.18
CA CYS A 193 2.05 -6.68 14.19
C CYS A 193 3.37 -7.26 13.70
N GLN A 194 3.82 -6.87 12.50
CA GLN A 194 5.02 -7.41 11.87
C GLN A 194 6.27 -7.18 12.74
N ASN A 195 6.48 -5.95 13.22
CA ASN A 195 7.59 -5.65 14.15
C ASN A 195 7.56 -6.51 15.43
N ALA A 196 6.37 -6.84 15.94
CA ALA A 196 6.23 -7.65 17.14
C ALA A 196 6.55 -9.12 16.88
N GLU A 197 6.18 -9.62 15.70
CA GLU A 197 6.44 -10.98 15.28
C GLU A 197 7.91 -11.20 14.93
N GLU A 198 8.53 -10.29 14.19
CA GLU A 198 9.98 -10.35 13.89
C GLU A 198 10.83 -10.30 15.16
N LYS A 199 10.41 -9.49 16.15
CA LYS A 199 11.11 -9.42 17.44
C LYS A 199 11.06 -10.74 18.22
N LYS A 200 10.02 -11.55 18.05
CA LYS A 200 9.85 -12.82 18.77
C LYS A 200 10.49 -13.98 18.03
N ASN A 201 10.28 -14.05 16.72
CA ASN A 201 10.56 -15.24 15.92
C ASN A 201 11.73 -15.05 14.94
N GLY A 202 12.30 -13.83 14.83
CA GLY A 202 13.40 -13.54 13.92
C GLY A 202 12.94 -13.10 12.53
N ALA A 203 13.71 -13.47 11.50
CA ALA A 203 13.39 -13.13 10.12
C ALA A 203 12.12 -13.84 9.67
N MET A 204 11.11 -13.06 9.28
CA MET A 204 9.85 -13.56 8.74
C MET A 204 9.34 -12.61 7.66
N ASP A 205 8.84 -13.21 6.60
CA ASP A 205 8.09 -12.50 5.57
C ASP A 205 6.71 -12.08 6.10
N LEU A 206 6.12 -11.06 5.50
CA LEU A 206 4.83 -10.51 5.88
C LEU A 206 3.69 -11.55 5.74
N ALA A 207 3.83 -12.46 4.77
CA ALA A 207 2.86 -13.51 4.49
C ALA A 207 2.82 -14.59 5.60
N SER A 208 3.95 -14.99 6.18
CA SER A 208 4.00 -16.06 7.18
C SER A 208 3.58 -15.60 8.58
N THR A 209 3.57 -14.30 8.86
CA THR A 209 3.19 -13.79 10.19
C THR A 209 1.68 -13.67 10.38
N GLY A 210 0.89 -13.70 9.31
CA GLY A 210 -0.52 -13.32 9.32
C GLY A 210 -0.74 -11.82 9.61
N CYS A 211 0.32 -11.02 9.68
CA CYS A 211 0.21 -9.58 9.93
C CYS A 211 -0.37 -8.81 8.75
N ALA A 212 -0.28 -9.38 7.54
CA ALA A 212 -0.90 -8.85 6.33
C ALA A 212 -2.40 -8.57 6.48
N THR A 213 -3.12 -9.32 7.33
CA THR A 213 -4.59 -9.16 7.53
C THR A 213 -4.95 -8.86 8.98
N SER A 214 -3.96 -8.59 9.83
CA SER A 214 -4.16 -8.38 11.27
C SER A 214 -4.95 -7.10 11.57
N ASP A 215 -5.85 -7.20 12.54
CA ASP A 215 -6.55 -6.06 13.17
C ASP A 215 -6.35 -6.13 14.69
N LEU A 216 -5.20 -5.64 15.16
CA LEU A 216 -4.81 -5.72 16.56
C LEU A 216 -5.76 -4.90 17.42
N LYS A 217 -6.61 -5.62 18.16
CA LYS A 217 -7.63 -5.09 19.07
C LYS A 217 -8.76 -4.34 18.36
N GLY A 218 -9.07 -4.69 17.10
CA GLY A 218 -10.21 -4.12 16.38
C GLY A 218 -10.03 -2.64 16.00
N LYS A 219 -8.79 -2.16 15.86
CA LYS A 219 -8.50 -0.76 15.54
C LYS A 219 -8.78 -0.40 14.10
N ILE A 220 -8.52 -1.30 13.16
CA ILE A 220 -8.79 -1.10 11.73
C ILE A 220 -10.31 -1.07 11.56
N ALA A 221 -11.04 -2.07 12.05
CA ALA A 221 -12.49 -2.08 12.05
C ALA A 221 -13.07 -0.82 12.75
N GLY A 222 -12.54 -0.46 13.93
CA GLY A 222 -12.98 0.74 14.64
C GLY A 222 -12.62 2.05 13.94
N ALA A 223 -11.61 2.08 13.06
CA ALA A 223 -11.29 3.23 12.22
C ALA A 223 -12.23 3.31 11.02
N LEU A 224 -12.60 2.18 10.41
CA LEU A 224 -13.60 2.10 9.34
C LEU A 224 -14.96 2.60 9.82
N THR A 225 -15.47 2.09 10.95
CA THR A 225 -16.74 2.54 11.52
C THR A 225 -16.75 4.05 11.76
N LYS A 226 -15.64 4.62 12.23
CA LYS A 226 -15.49 6.07 12.41
C LYS A 226 -15.47 6.82 11.09
N ALA A 227 -14.96 6.21 10.03
CA ALA A 227 -14.91 6.83 8.72
C ALA A 227 -16.31 6.87 8.08
N GLU A 228 -17.04 5.77 8.13
CA GLU A 228 -18.41 5.66 7.63
C GLU A 228 -19.35 6.64 8.36
N ALA A 229 -19.31 6.66 9.70
CA ALA A 229 -20.08 7.61 10.50
C ALA A 229 -19.68 9.07 10.24
N GLY A 230 -18.41 9.30 9.90
CA GLY A 230 -17.91 10.61 9.49
C GLY A 230 -18.55 11.11 8.20
N LEU A 231 -18.77 10.21 7.23
CA LEU A 231 -19.49 10.51 5.99
C LEU A 231 -20.99 10.65 6.21
N ASP A 232 -21.62 9.78 7.01
CA ASP A 232 -23.05 9.90 7.35
C ASP A 232 -23.39 11.26 7.95
N LYS A 233 -22.46 11.86 8.69
CA LYS A 233 -22.64 13.21 9.25
C LYS A 233 -22.36 14.34 8.26
N SER A 234 -21.54 14.09 7.25
CA SER A 234 -20.95 15.15 6.40
C SER A 234 -21.58 15.24 5.01
N CYS A 235 -22.14 14.15 4.51
CA CYS A 235 -22.64 14.00 3.15
C CYS A 235 -24.19 13.93 2.95
N PRO A 236 -25.09 14.00 3.95
CA PRO A 236 -26.53 13.86 3.68
C PRO A 236 -27.14 14.83 2.66
N ALA A 237 -26.58 16.03 2.53
CA ALA A 237 -27.05 17.08 1.63
C ALA A 237 -26.13 17.30 0.42
N ALA A 238 -25.06 16.50 0.27
CA ALA A 238 -24.12 16.65 -0.83
C ALA A 238 -24.66 16.01 -2.12
N VAL A 239 -24.35 16.62 -3.25
CA VAL A 239 -24.60 16.05 -4.57
C VAL A 239 -23.35 15.27 -4.97
N LEU A 240 -23.37 13.95 -4.76
CA LEU A 240 -22.17 13.11 -4.90
C LEU A 240 -21.54 13.15 -6.30
N ALA A 241 -22.33 13.38 -7.34
CA ALA A 241 -21.85 13.59 -8.71
C ALA A 241 -20.90 14.78 -8.87
N ASN A 242 -20.95 15.77 -7.96
CA ASN A 242 -20.04 16.92 -8.00
C ASN A 242 -18.67 16.62 -7.39
N LEU A 243 -18.51 15.50 -6.69
CA LEU A 243 -17.29 15.20 -5.91
C LEU A 243 -16.21 14.51 -6.72
N ASP A 244 -16.52 13.95 -7.90
CA ASP A 244 -15.58 13.22 -8.75
C ASP A 244 -14.82 12.07 -8.05
N SER A 245 -15.33 11.62 -6.90
CA SER A 245 -14.75 10.50 -6.13
C SER A 245 -15.05 9.17 -6.81
N CYS A 246 -14.40 8.10 -6.39
CA CYS A 246 -14.47 6.78 -7.01
C CYS A 246 -15.89 6.15 -7.12
N ALA A 247 -16.89 6.66 -6.39
CA ALA A 247 -18.30 6.38 -6.68
C ALA A 247 -19.20 7.59 -6.40
N VAL A 248 -20.16 7.82 -7.30
CA VAL A 248 -20.95 9.07 -7.35
C VAL A 248 -22.47 8.88 -7.27
N THR A 249 -22.94 7.64 -7.13
CA THR A 249 -24.35 7.27 -7.22
C THR A 249 -25.10 7.46 -5.91
N ASN A 250 -24.58 6.90 -4.81
CA ASN A 250 -25.16 6.98 -3.49
C ASN A 250 -24.08 6.80 -2.40
N LEU A 251 -24.44 7.08 -1.15
CA LEU A 251 -23.49 7.08 -0.05
C LEU A 251 -22.97 5.67 0.31
N ILE A 252 -23.73 4.61 0.04
CA ILE A 252 -23.31 3.23 0.30
C ILE A 252 -22.20 2.85 -0.68
N ASP A 253 -22.43 3.09 -1.97
CA ASP A 253 -21.44 2.82 -3.03
C ASP A 253 -20.15 3.63 -2.81
N LEU A 254 -20.29 4.91 -2.44
CA LEU A 254 -19.15 5.76 -2.05
C LEU A 254 -18.35 5.17 -0.89
N LYS A 255 -19.00 4.74 0.19
CA LYS A 255 -18.30 4.13 1.34
C LYS A 255 -17.58 2.84 0.95
N ASN A 256 -18.24 1.97 0.19
CA ASN A 256 -17.65 0.70 -0.26
C ASN A 256 -16.41 0.95 -1.13
N CYS A 257 -16.52 1.90 -2.05
CA CYS A 257 -15.43 2.26 -2.93
C CYS A 257 -14.24 2.84 -2.15
N LEU A 258 -14.48 3.82 -1.28
CA LEU A 258 -13.45 4.42 -0.43
C LEU A 258 -12.78 3.42 0.51
N LYS A 259 -13.54 2.42 0.99
CA LYS A 259 -12.99 1.32 1.78
C LYS A 259 -12.02 0.50 0.92
N THR A 260 -12.42 0.09 -0.29
CA THR A 260 -11.56 -0.66 -1.22
C THR A 260 -10.27 0.10 -1.51
N ASP A 261 -10.34 1.39 -1.88
CA ASP A 261 -9.14 2.18 -2.18
C ASP A 261 -8.23 2.35 -0.95
N SER A 262 -8.83 2.54 0.23
CA SER A 262 -8.06 2.66 1.48
C SER A 262 -7.43 1.34 1.91
N ASP A 263 -8.10 0.22 1.65
CA ASP A 263 -7.58 -1.13 1.90
C ASP A 263 -6.41 -1.38 0.96
N THR A 264 -6.57 -1.19 -0.36
CA THR A 264 -5.49 -1.33 -1.34
C THR A 264 -4.28 -0.46 -0.97
N ALA A 265 -4.47 0.84 -0.76
CA ALA A 265 -3.36 1.74 -0.40
C ALA A 265 -2.75 1.40 0.97
N GLY A 266 -3.55 0.89 1.91
CA GLY A 266 -3.09 0.43 3.21
C GLY A 266 -2.26 -0.85 3.11
N ASP A 267 -2.70 -1.79 2.29
CA ASP A 267 -2.07 -3.08 2.03
C ASP A 267 -0.74 -2.89 1.28
N ASP A 268 -0.73 -2.08 0.22
CA ASP A 268 0.49 -1.69 -0.52
C ASP A 268 1.49 -0.99 0.40
N GLY A 269 1.00 -0.07 1.23
CA GLY A 269 1.80 0.65 2.21
C GLY A 269 2.43 -0.26 3.28
N VAL A 270 1.83 -1.41 3.59
CA VAL A 270 2.41 -2.41 4.50
C VAL A 270 3.34 -3.36 3.76
N SER A 271 2.95 -3.80 2.56
CA SER A 271 3.75 -4.69 1.71
C SER A 271 5.11 -4.07 1.43
N TYR A 272 5.13 -2.89 0.79
CA TYR A 272 6.36 -2.17 0.44
C TYR A 272 7.17 -1.68 1.65
N ALA A 273 6.58 -1.67 2.85
CA ALA A 273 7.31 -1.36 4.08
C ALA A 273 8.26 -2.48 4.52
N TYR A 274 8.08 -3.70 4.03
CA TYR A 274 8.81 -4.89 4.46
C TYR A 274 9.40 -5.70 3.33
N GLU A 275 8.74 -5.73 2.17
CA GLU A 275 9.08 -6.53 1.00
C GLU A 275 8.74 -5.76 -0.28
N MET A 276 9.59 -5.86 -1.31
CA MET A 276 9.23 -5.46 -2.67
C MET A 276 9.48 -6.65 -3.60
N PRO A 277 8.42 -7.28 -4.13
CA PRO A 277 8.59 -8.44 -4.99
C PRO A 277 9.31 -8.04 -6.28
N PRO A 278 9.97 -9.00 -6.95
CA PRO A 278 10.57 -8.76 -8.24
C PRO A 278 9.50 -8.32 -9.25
N THR A 279 9.69 -7.12 -9.83
CA THR A 279 8.88 -6.63 -10.96
C THR A 279 9.51 -6.95 -12.31
N ILE A 280 10.57 -7.78 -12.29
CA ILE A 280 11.27 -8.27 -13.46
C ILE A 280 10.35 -9.25 -14.19
N CYS A 281 9.39 -8.74 -14.96
CA CYS A 281 8.93 -9.43 -16.14
C CYS A 281 10.09 -9.36 -17.13
N PRO A 282 10.70 -10.49 -17.56
CA PRO A 282 11.63 -10.44 -18.67
C PRO A 282 10.88 -9.87 -19.86
N ILE A 283 11.31 -8.70 -20.34
CA ILE A 283 10.86 -8.11 -21.60
C ILE A 283 11.30 -9.11 -22.69
N GLY A 284 10.49 -10.14 -22.96
CA GLY A 284 10.84 -11.21 -23.89
C GLY A 284 10.41 -12.64 -23.55
N VAL A 285 9.83 -12.95 -22.38
CA VAL A 285 9.09 -14.22 -22.25
C VAL A 285 7.68 -14.01 -22.79
N ASP A 286 7.56 -14.17 -24.10
CA ASP A 286 6.28 -14.44 -24.76
C ASP A 286 5.54 -15.49 -23.95
N SER A 287 4.33 -15.19 -23.50
CA SER A 287 3.44 -16.05 -22.70
C SER A 287 2.99 -17.34 -23.42
N LEU A 288 3.70 -17.76 -24.47
CA LEU A 288 3.52 -18.99 -25.24
C LEU A 288 3.91 -20.28 -24.50
N VAL A 289 4.46 -20.20 -23.28
CA VAL A 289 4.80 -21.37 -22.44
C VAL A 289 3.83 -21.55 -21.26
N ARG A 290 2.56 -21.13 -21.39
CA ARG A 290 1.46 -21.83 -20.71
C ARG A 290 0.78 -22.72 -21.72
N GLY A 291 1.34 -23.93 -21.85
CA GLY A 291 0.70 -25.02 -22.57
C GLY A 291 -0.74 -25.17 -22.12
N SER A 292 -1.63 -25.06 -23.11
CA SER A 292 -2.97 -25.60 -23.11
C SER A 292 -3.02 -26.97 -22.41
N GLN A 293 -3.58 -27.02 -21.21
CA GLN A 293 -4.32 -28.22 -20.83
C GLN A 293 -5.66 -28.12 -21.53
N SER A 294 -5.78 -28.88 -22.62
CA SER A 294 -7.04 -29.17 -23.27
C SER A 294 -7.98 -29.84 -22.25
N VAL A 295 -9.18 -29.28 -22.09
CA VAL A 295 -10.37 -30.02 -21.66
C VAL A 295 -11.30 -30.05 -22.85
#